data_AF-A0A1C5AN83-F1
#
_entry.id   AF-A0A1C5AN83-F1
#
_cell.length_a   1.000
_cell.length_b   1.000
_cell.length_c   1.000
_cell.angle_alpha   90.00
_cell.angle_beta   90.00
_cell.angle_gamma   90.00
#
_symmetry.space_group_name_H-M   'P 1'
#
loop_
_entity.id
_entity.type
_entity.pdbx_description
1 polymer ?
#
loop_
_entity_poly.entity_id
_entity_poly.type
_entity_poly.pdbx_seq_one_letter_code
_entity_poly.pdbx_strand_id
1 'polypeptide(L)' 'MLAEVLGCFAGRFGRVEPRRAAGQFVTGLLSELEVKTCWQLAEQAGHARPDAMQRLLYRAVWDADA' A
#
# COMPACT_ATOMS: atom_id res chain seq x y z
N MET A 1 0.11 -16.71 -1.09
CA MET A 1 0.97 -15.66 -1.68
C MET A 1 0.61 -14.25 -1.23
N LEU A 2 -0.42 -13.57 -1.76
CA LEU A 2 -0.66 -12.16 -1.39
C LEU A 2 -0.93 -11.99 0.12
N ALA A 3 -1.77 -12.85 0.72
CA ALA A 3 -2.04 -12.82 2.15
C ALA A 3 -0.79 -13.05 3.03
N GLU A 4 0.17 -13.87 2.56
CA GLU A 4 1.44 -14.10 3.27
C GLU A 4 2.32 -12.84 3.21
N VAL A 5 2.43 -12.23 2.02
CA VAL A 5 3.15 -10.96 1.84
C VAL A 5 2.55 -9.86 2.71
N LEU A 6 1.22 -9.73 2.74
CA LEU A 6 0.52 -8.79 3.61
C LEU A 6 0.77 -9.09 5.09
N GLY A 7 0.82 -10.37 5.46
CA GLY A 7 1.12 -10.83 6.82
C GLY A 7 2.50 -10.39 7.30
N CYS A 8 3.52 -10.47 6.43
CA CYS A 8 4.89 -10.08 6.78
C CYS A 8 4.95 -8.66 7.32
N PHE A 9 4.27 -7.69 6.70
CA PHE A 9 4.35 -6.29 7.13
C PHE A 9 3.16 -5.82 7.98
N ALA A 10 2.17 -6.67 8.27
CA ALA A 10 0.98 -6.23 8.99
C ALA A 10 1.31 -5.66 10.39
N GLY A 11 2.27 -6.26 11.10
CA GLY A 11 2.71 -5.83 12.43
C GLY A 11 3.54 -4.55 12.45
N ARG A 12 4.02 -4.09 11.29
CA ARG A 12 4.89 -2.91 11.15
C ARG A 12 4.15 -1.57 11.24
N PHE A 13 2.81 -1.61 11.23
CA PHE A 13 1.99 -0.41 11.24
C PHE A 13 1.21 -0.30 12.55
N GLY A 14 1.40 0.82 13.28
CA GLY A 14 0.63 1.11 14.49
C GLY A 14 -0.84 1.51 14.22
N ARG A 15 -1.21 1.76 12.97
CA ARG A 15 -2.57 2.17 12.56
C ARG A 15 -3.09 1.35 11.37
N VAL A 16 -4.40 1.15 11.30
CA VAL A 16 -5.04 0.32 10.27
C VAL A 16 -5.09 0.99 8.90
N GLU A 17 -5.24 2.31 8.84
CA GLU A 17 -5.35 3.08 7.61
C GLU A 17 -4.09 2.99 6.74
N PRO A 18 -2.87 3.30 7.23
CA PRO A 18 -1.66 3.15 6.44
C PRO A 18 -1.35 1.68 6.11
N ARG A 19 -1.72 0.73 6.99
CA ARG A 19 -1.59 -0.71 6.72
C ARG A 19 -2.44 -1.16 5.53
N ARG A 20 -3.70 -0.70 5.47
CA ARG A 20 -4.60 -0.97 4.34
C ARG A 20 -4.06 -0.37 3.04
N ALA A 21 -3.58 0.88 3.10
CA ALA A 21 -2.96 1.54 1.96
C ALA A 21 -1.70 0.79 1.48
N ALA A 22 -0.84 0.33 2.39
CA ALA A 22 0.33 -0.49 2.07
C ALA A 22 -0.06 -1.81 1.40
N GLY A 23 -1.12 -2.47 1.88
CA GLY A 23 -1.64 -3.67 1.25
C GLY A 23 -2.10 -3.45 -0.19
N GLN A 24 -2.87 -2.38 -0.43
CA GLN A 24 -3.32 -2.00 -1.76
C GLN A 24 -2.15 -1.62 -2.67
N PHE A 25 -1.16 -0.89 -2.13
CA PHE A 25 0.03 -0.48 -2.85
C PHE A 25 0.85 -1.69 -3.33
N VAL A 26 1.16 -2.63 -2.43
CA VAL A 26 1.89 -3.87 -2.77
C VAL A 26 1.08 -4.73 -3.74
N THR A 27 -0.23 -4.81 -3.58
CA THR A 27 -1.11 -5.53 -4.52
C THR A 27 -1.00 -4.96 -5.93
N GLY A 28 -1.01 -3.62 -6.07
CA GLY A 28 -0.84 -2.99 -7.38
C GLY A 28 0.58 -3.14 -7.94
N LEU A 29 1.61 -3.11 -7.10
CA LEU A 29 2.99 -3.37 -7.53
C LEU A 29 3.19 -4.79 -8.06
N LEU A 30 2.47 -5.77 -7.52
CA LEU A 30 2.54 -7.17 -7.97
C LEU A 30 1.60 -7.49 -9.13
N SER A 31 0.83 -6.50 -9.60
CA SER A 31 -0.09 -6.67 -10.71
C SER A 31 0.59 -6.47 -12.07
N GLU A 32 -0.15 -6.82 -13.12
CA GLU A 32 0.25 -6.66 -14.52
C GLU A 32 0.14 -5.20 -15.02
N LEU A 33 -0.11 -4.22 -14.14
CA LEU A 33 -0.09 -2.81 -14.53
C LEU A 33 1.24 -2.45 -15.22
N GLU A 34 1.15 -1.89 -16.42
CA GLU A 34 2.31 -1.40 -17.16
C GLU A 34 2.96 -0.20 -16.45
N VAL A 35 2.13 0.71 -15.90
CA VAL A 35 2.58 1.91 -15.19
C VAL A 35 2.21 1.83 -13.71
N LYS A 36 3.21 1.93 -12.83
CA LYS A 36 3.05 1.75 -11.37
C LYS A 36 3.24 3.07 -10.61
N THR A 37 2.49 4.10 -10.99
CA THR A 37 2.46 5.38 -10.27
C THR A 37 1.46 5.34 -9.12
N CYS A 38 1.59 6.25 -8.14
CA CYS A 38 0.60 6.38 -7.06
C CYS A 38 -0.83 6.58 -7.57
N TRP A 39 -1.00 7.22 -8.74
CA TRP A 39 -2.30 7.37 -9.38
C TRP A 39 -2.83 6.03 -9.90
N GLN A 40 -2.05 5.33 -10.74
CA GLN A 40 -2.44 4.04 -11.31
C GLN A 40 -2.74 3.00 -10.22
N LEU A 41 -1.91 2.93 -9.17
CA LEU A 41 -2.12 2.03 -8.04
C LEU A 41 -3.39 2.37 -7.25
N ALA A 42 -3.71 3.66 -7.12
CA ALA A 42 -4.92 4.11 -6.45
C ALA A 42 -6.18 3.79 -7.26
N GLU A 43 -6.15 4.01 -8.58
CA GLU A 43 -7.24 3.64 -9.50
C GLU A 43 -7.51 2.13 -9.45
N GLN A 44 -6.47 1.31 -9.55
CA GLN A 44 -6.61 -0.14 -9.44
C GLN A 44 -7.22 -0.57 -8.09
N ALA A 45 -6.87 0.13 -7.01
CA ALA A 45 -7.42 -0.13 -5.68
C ALA A 45 -8.82 0.47 -5.46
N GLY A 46 -9.44 1.08 -6.48
CA GLY A 46 -10.79 1.65 -6.43
C GLY A 46 -10.88 3.03 -5.76
N HIS A 47 -9.77 3.74 -5.59
CA HIS A 47 -9.77 5.09 -5.02
C HIS A 47 -9.98 6.14 -6.10
N ALA A 48 -10.75 7.17 -5.78
CA ALA A 48 -10.95 8.32 -6.67
C ALA A 48 -9.73 9.26 -6.76
N ARG A 49 -8.75 9.11 -5.86
CA ARG A 49 -7.58 10.01 -5.77
C ARG A 49 -6.33 9.27 -5.26
N PRO A 50 -5.11 9.72 -5.61
CA PRO A 50 -3.86 9.09 -5.20
C PRO A 50 -3.46 9.36 -3.75
N ASP A 51 -4.24 10.17 -3.01
CA ASP A 51 -3.89 10.68 -1.68
C ASP A 51 -3.50 9.57 -0.70
N ALA A 52 -4.18 8.42 -0.72
CA ALA A 52 -3.86 7.30 0.18
C ALA A 52 -2.45 6.73 -0.10
N MET A 53 -2.10 6.55 -1.38
CA MET A 53 -0.78 6.06 -1.80
C MET A 53 0.31 7.09 -1.53
N GLN A 54 0.04 8.36 -1.78
CA GLN A 54 1.00 9.44 -1.51
C GLN A 54 1.23 9.64 0.00
N ARG A 55 0.16 9.59 0.81
CA ARG A 55 0.29 9.67 2.28
C ARG A 55 1.04 8.47 2.83
N LEU A 56 0.86 7.28 2.26
CA LEU A 56 1.66 6.11 2.61
C LEU A 56 3.16 6.40 2.44
N LEU A 57 3.57 6.95 1.30
CA LEU A 57 4.99 7.16 1.00
C LEU A 57 5.62 8.35 1.75
N TYR A 58 4.88 9.45 1.90
CA TYR A 58 5.45 10.69 2.42
C TYR A 58 5.13 10.98 3.90
N ARG A 59 4.15 10.28 4.50
CA ARG A 59 3.64 10.61 5.84
C ARG A 59 3.34 9.43 6.76
N ALA A 60 3.21 8.20 6.26
CA ALA A 60 2.87 7.09 7.12
C ALA A 60 4.05 6.75 8.05
N VAL A 61 3.71 6.55 9.32
CA VAL A 61 4.64 6.01 10.32
C VAL A 61 4.49 4.49 10.32
N TRP A 62 5.61 3.80 10.13
CA TRP A 62 5.73 2.35 10.19
C TRP A 62 7.13 2.01 10.69
N ASP A 63 7.28 0.83 11.27
CA ASP A 63 8.54 0.32 11.78
C ASP A 63 9.03 -0.81 10.87
N ALA A 64 10.13 -0.58 10.16
CA ALA A 64 10.71 -1.58 9.27
C ALA A 64 11.28 -2.79 10.04
N ASP A 65 11.71 -2.57 11.28
CA ASP A 65 12.47 -3.50 12.11
C ASP A 65 11.65 -4.11 13.27
N ALA A 66 10.35 -3.79 13.34
CA ALA A 66 9.40 -4.39 14.29
C ALA A 66 9.31 -5.92 14.19
#